data_AF-A0A1G3XNH4-F1
#
_entry.id   AF-A0A1G3XNH4-F1
#
_cell.length_a   1.000
_cell.length_b   1.000
_cell.length_c   1.000
_cell.angle_alpha   90.00
_cell.angle_beta   90.00
_cell.angle_gamma   90.00
#
_symmetry.space_group_name_H-M   'P 1'
#
loop_
_entity.id
_entity.type
_entity.pdbx_description
1 polymer ?
#
loop_
_entity_poly.entity_id
_entity_poly.type
_entity_poly.pdbx_seq_one_letter_code
_entity_poly.pdbx_strand_id
1 'polypeptide(L)'
;MNRQLTTSILIATTILLITVAAVGLSTVRVGAQAQSGGNLTAADVARIANETVTNVLAKQLAFPIEAEVEPRRGCPACHTLVNTTSGQFTLAYEAHVATAARNRTHPAFQPTDNPNVTECFSCHAPGNGTRAGKGTVAPLALRDIVHPAHLGSQIFKYELGGSCFSCHNVDGEGNWLILSQAVDTNDKGVPNPDNLPIPGAIPAP
;
A
#
# COMPACT_ATOMS: atom_id res chain seq x y z
N MET A 1 25.05 16.59 23.69
CA MET A 1 24.90 15.15 23.42
C MET A 1 24.89 14.95 21.91
N ASN A 2 26.04 14.72 21.26
CA ASN A 2 26.07 14.56 19.79
C ASN A 2 27.36 13.87 19.26
N ARG A 3 27.97 12.98 20.05
CA ARG A 3 29.20 12.26 19.67
C ARG A 3 29.00 10.78 19.34
N GLN A 4 27.84 10.20 19.65
CA GLN A 4 27.59 8.77 19.40
C GLN A 4 27.07 8.46 17.99
N LEU A 5 26.43 9.42 17.31
CA LEU A 5 25.91 9.20 15.94
C LEU A 5 27.01 9.12 14.88
N THR A 6 28.12 9.85 15.04
CA THR A 6 29.21 9.87 14.06
C THR A 6 30.05 8.59 14.07
N THR A 7 30.11 7.87 15.20
CA THR A 7 30.92 6.65 15.33
C THR A 7 30.21 5.43 14.72
N SER A 8 28.88 5.36 14.83
CA SER A 8 28.08 4.25 14.28
C SER A 8 28.04 4.24 12.75
N ILE A 9 28.04 5.41 12.11
CA ILE A 9 28.05 5.53 10.63
C ILE A 9 29.38 5.05 10.04
N LEU A 10 30.50 5.33 10.71
CA LEU A 10 31.83 4.91 10.26
C LEU A 10 32.05 3.38 10.39
N ILE A 11 31.46 2.76 11.41
CA ILE A 11 31.56 1.31 11.63
C ILE A 11 30.71 0.54 10.62
N ALA A 12 29.50 1.00 10.31
CA ALA A 12 28.61 0.36 9.33
C ALA A 12 29.17 0.40 7.89
N THR A 13 29.81 1.50 7.49
CA THR A 13 30.45 1.61 6.17
C THR A 13 31.68 0.72 6.04
N THR A 14 32.46 0.57 7.11
CA THR A 14 33.67 -0.29 7.11
C THR A 14 33.31 -1.78 7.07
N ILE A 15 32.23 -2.20 7.75
CA ILE A 15 31.78 -3.61 7.73
C ILE A 15 31.23 -3.99 6.36
N LEU A 16 30.48 -3.11 5.68
CA LEU A 16 29.92 -3.40 4.35
C LEU A 16 31.00 -3.55 3.27
N LEU A 17 32.09 -2.78 3.34
CA LEU A 17 33.24 -2.90 2.43
C LEU A 17 34.02 -4.22 2.63
N ILE A 18 34.05 -4.77 3.84
CA ILE A 18 34.77 -6.02 4.14
C ILE A 18 33.97 -7.26 3.70
N THR A 19 32.62 -7.24 3.78
CA THR A 19 31.82 -8.38 3.30
C THR A 19 31.79 -8.51 1.78
N VAL A 20 31.86 -7.40 1.04
CA VAL A 20 31.92 -7.44 -0.45
C VAL A 20 33.25 -8.05 -0.93
N ALA A 21 34.34 -7.90 -0.16
CA ALA A 21 35.62 -8.53 -0.48
C ALA A 21 35.70 -10.02 -0.08
N ALA A 22 34.90 -10.46 0.91
CA ALA A 22 34.98 -11.81 1.49
C ALA A 22 33.94 -12.80 0.94
N VAL A 23 32.90 -12.36 0.24
CA VAL A 23 32.04 -13.25 -0.55
C VAL A 23 32.80 -13.61 -1.82
N GLY A 24 33.72 -14.56 -1.66
CA GLY A 24 34.47 -15.17 -2.73
C GLY A 24 33.52 -15.63 -3.83
N LEU A 25 33.86 -15.27 -5.07
CA LEU A 25 34.25 -16.21 -6.12
C LEU A 25 33.55 -17.58 -6.13
N SER A 26 32.27 -17.61 -5.80
CA SER A 26 31.41 -18.76 -5.97
C SER A 26 30.94 -18.67 -7.40
N THR A 27 31.47 -19.57 -8.23
CA THR A 27 31.10 -19.74 -9.63
C THR A 27 29.60 -19.97 -9.73
N VAL A 28 28.85 -18.89 -9.96
CA VAL A 28 27.44 -18.97 -10.34
C VAL A 28 27.40 -19.62 -11.72
N ARG A 29 27.18 -20.94 -11.77
CA ARG A 29 26.84 -21.65 -13.00
C ARG A 29 25.40 -21.27 -13.37
N VAL A 30 25.25 -20.17 -14.10
CA VAL A 30 24.02 -19.87 -14.82
C VAL A 30 23.91 -20.92 -15.93
N GLY A 31 22.93 -21.82 -15.82
CA GLY A 31 22.56 -22.73 -16.90
C GLY A 31 22.06 -21.91 -18.08
N ALA A 32 22.96 -21.57 -19.00
CA ALA A 32 22.66 -20.78 -20.18
C ALA A 32 22.02 -21.66 -21.26
N GLN A 33 20.72 -21.48 -21.45
CA GLN A 33 20.08 -21.78 -22.71
C GLN A 33 20.50 -20.67 -23.69
N ALA A 34 21.44 -21.02 -24.58
CA ALA A 34 22.18 -20.08 -25.41
C ALA A 34 21.29 -19.36 -26.43
N GLN A 35 20.94 -18.11 -26.13
CA GLN A 35 20.81 -17.07 -27.16
C GLN A 35 22.17 -16.39 -27.30
N SER A 36 22.56 -16.04 -28.53
CA SER A 36 23.88 -15.52 -28.93
C SER A 36 24.24 -14.19 -28.25
N GLY A 37 24.64 -14.24 -26.99
CA GLY A 37 25.02 -13.09 -26.18
C GLY A 37 26.53 -12.92 -26.10
N GLY A 38 27.01 -11.70 -26.33
CA GLY A 38 28.42 -11.35 -26.10
C GLY A 38 28.85 -11.67 -24.67
N ASN A 39 30.07 -12.18 -24.50
CA ASN A 39 30.62 -12.48 -23.18
C ASN A 39 30.74 -11.19 -22.37
N LEU A 40 30.01 -11.10 -21.27
CA LEU A 40 30.21 -10.05 -20.26
C LEU A 40 31.61 -10.19 -19.69
N THR A 41 32.35 -9.09 -19.66
CA THR A 41 33.67 -9.06 -19.02
C THR A 41 33.54 -8.97 -17.50
N ALA A 42 34.61 -9.29 -16.76
CA ALA A 42 34.63 -9.06 -15.32
C ALA A 42 34.38 -7.58 -14.95
N ALA A 43 34.78 -6.65 -15.82
CA ALA A 43 34.51 -5.22 -15.65
C ALA A 43 33.03 -4.89 -15.81
N ASP A 44 32.32 -5.54 -16.74
CA ASP A 44 30.87 -5.35 -16.91
C ASP A 44 30.10 -5.84 -15.69
N VAL A 45 30.48 -7.00 -15.14
CA VAL A 45 29.86 -7.54 -13.91
C VAL A 45 30.08 -6.60 -12.73
N ALA A 46 31.31 -6.10 -12.54
CA ALA A 46 31.62 -5.17 -11.46
C ALA A 46 30.84 -3.86 -11.59
N ARG A 47 30.70 -3.32 -12.81
CA ARG A 47 29.91 -2.12 -13.08
C ARG A 47 28.44 -2.33 -12.77
N ILE A 48 27.83 -3.41 -13.27
CA ILE A 48 26.42 -3.74 -13.04
C ILE A 48 26.14 -3.94 -11.55
N ALA A 49 27.03 -4.64 -10.83
CA ALA A 49 26.90 -4.83 -9.39
C ALA A 49 26.94 -3.49 -8.65
N ASN A 50 27.88 -2.62 -8.99
CA ASN A 50 28.02 -1.31 -8.35
C ASN A 50 26.82 -0.40 -8.63
N GLU A 51 26.33 -0.35 -9.87
CA GLU A 51 25.13 0.39 -10.25
C GLU A 51 23.89 -0.16 -9.54
N THR A 52 23.75 -1.49 -9.44
CA THR A 52 22.64 -2.14 -8.75
C THR A 52 22.66 -1.84 -7.26
N VAL A 53 23.81 -1.99 -6.60
CA VAL A 53 23.97 -1.67 -5.17
C VAL A 53 23.70 -0.20 -4.92
N THR A 54 24.24 0.70 -5.73
CA THR A 54 24.01 2.14 -5.60
C THR A 54 22.53 2.48 -5.77
N ASN A 55 21.85 1.89 -6.75
CA ASN A 55 20.43 2.13 -6.99
C ASN A 55 19.53 1.54 -5.89
N VAL A 56 19.84 0.35 -5.39
CA VAL A 56 19.10 -0.29 -4.28
C VAL A 56 19.34 0.48 -2.99
N LEU A 57 20.59 0.85 -2.71
CA LEU A 57 20.96 1.58 -1.50
C LEU A 57 20.41 3.01 -1.53
N ALA A 58 20.43 3.70 -2.68
CA ALA A 58 19.78 5.01 -2.82
C ALA A 58 18.27 4.91 -2.60
N LYS A 59 17.62 3.84 -3.07
CA LYS A 59 16.20 3.59 -2.76
C LYS A 59 16.00 3.30 -1.27
N GLN A 60 16.82 2.44 -0.68
CA GLN A 60 16.69 2.04 0.73
C GLN A 60 16.99 3.18 1.72
N LEU A 61 18.01 3.99 1.44
CA LEU A 61 18.39 5.15 2.25
C LEU A 61 17.50 6.38 1.99
N ALA A 62 16.76 6.42 0.87
CA ALA A 62 15.68 7.38 0.69
C ALA A 62 14.47 7.08 1.59
N PHE A 63 14.46 5.93 2.30
CA PHE A 63 13.45 5.66 3.31
C PHE A 63 13.95 6.12 4.68
N PRO A 64 13.33 7.17 5.26
CA PRO A 64 13.68 7.60 6.61
C PRO A 64 13.41 6.46 7.59
N ILE A 65 14.40 6.18 8.43
CA ILE A 65 14.26 5.31 9.59
C ILE A 65 13.28 5.99 10.54
N GLU A 66 12.12 5.36 10.70
CA GLU A 66 11.18 5.51 11.82
C GLU A 66 10.65 6.92 12.07
N ALA A 67 9.88 7.46 11.12
CA ALA A 67 8.74 8.27 11.54
C ALA A 67 7.69 7.32 12.13
N GLU A 68 7.17 7.64 13.31
CA GLU A 68 6.05 6.93 13.92
C GLU A 68 4.89 6.88 12.91
N VAL A 69 4.47 5.67 12.56
CA VAL A 69 3.36 5.43 11.65
C VAL A 69 2.08 5.73 12.42
N GLU A 70 1.41 6.82 12.04
CA GLU A 70 0.07 7.11 12.55
C GLU A 70 -0.89 6.01 12.09
N PRO A 71 -1.49 5.23 13.01
CA PRO A 71 -2.38 4.16 12.63
C PRO A 71 -3.71 4.75 12.14
N ARG A 72 -3.92 4.74 10.82
CA ARG A 72 -5.19 5.11 10.19
C ARG A 72 -5.99 3.84 9.87
N ARG A 73 -7.18 3.73 10.46
CA ARG A 73 -8.06 2.57 10.26
C ARG A 73 -9.43 2.97 9.73
N GLY A 74 -9.83 2.37 8.61
CA GLY A 74 -11.10 2.59 7.91
C GLY A 74 -11.02 3.59 6.76
N CYS A 75 -11.87 3.43 5.75
CA CYS A 75 -11.84 4.28 4.55
C CYS A 75 -11.94 5.78 4.88
N PRO A 76 -12.83 6.20 5.80
CA PRO A 76 -12.94 7.62 6.17
C PRO A 76 -11.75 8.17 6.95
N ALA A 77 -10.78 7.35 7.39
CA ALA A 77 -9.56 7.87 8.01
C ALA A 77 -8.65 8.56 6.98
N CYS A 78 -8.74 8.16 5.70
CA CYS A 78 -8.00 8.77 4.58
C CYS A 78 -8.91 9.57 3.63
N HIS A 79 -10.18 9.18 3.50
CA HIS A 79 -11.16 9.84 2.62
C HIS A 79 -12.12 10.72 3.43
N THR A 80 -11.58 11.83 3.95
CA THR A 80 -12.35 12.82 4.69
C THR A 80 -12.78 13.98 3.81
N LEU A 81 -13.88 14.63 4.18
CA LEU A 81 -14.28 15.89 3.57
C LEU A 81 -13.38 17.02 4.11
N VAL A 82 -12.30 17.32 3.37
CA VAL A 82 -11.39 18.43 3.73
C VAL A 82 -11.73 19.73 3.01
N ASN A 83 -12.35 19.65 1.83
CA ASN A 83 -12.79 20.81 1.06
C ASN A 83 -14.31 20.72 0.84
N THR A 84 -15.07 21.53 1.58
CA THR A 84 -16.54 21.53 1.54
C THR A 84 -17.11 22.05 0.22
N THR A 85 -16.32 22.76 -0.58
CA THR A 85 -16.78 23.32 -1.86
C THR A 85 -16.65 22.30 -2.99
N SER A 86 -15.57 21.52 -3.00
CA SER A 86 -15.28 20.58 -4.09
C SER A 86 -15.49 19.11 -3.72
N GLY A 87 -15.62 18.79 -2.43
CA GLY A 87 -15.60 17.41 -1.94
C GLY A 87 -14.24 16.73 -2.07
N GLN A 88 -13.16 17.48 -2.34
CA GLN A 88 -11.86 16.88 -2.67
C GLN A 88 -11.40 15.86 -1.62
N PHE A 89 -10.90 14.72 -2.12
CA PHE A 89 -10.43 13.53 -1.39
C PHE A 89 -11.49 12.62 -0.75
N THR A 90 -12.78 12.97 -0.82
CA THR A 90 -13.85 12.03 -0.41
C THR A 90 -13.98 10.87 -1.39
N LEU A 91 -14.60 9.77 -0.93
CA LEU A 91 -14.83 8.59 -1.78
C LEU A 91 -15.63 8.93 -3.05
N ALA A 92 -16.63 9.82 -2.95
CA ALA A 92 -17.40 10.28 -4.10
C ALA A 92 -16.53 11.07 -5.09
N TYR A 93 -15.74 12.02 -4.58
CA TYR A 93 -14.87 12.84 -5.42
C TYR A 93 -13.87 11.98 -6.21
N GLU A 94 -13.18 11.06 -5.51
CA GLU A 94 -12.21 10.15 -6.14
C GLU A 94 -12.88 9.27 -7.21
N ALA A 95 -14.09 8.77 -6.95
CA ALA A 95 -14.85 7.98 -7.92
C ALA A 95 -15.21 8.79 -9.17
N HIS A 96 -15.64 10.04 -9.01
CA HIS A 96 -15.94 10.94 -10.13
C HIS A 96 -14.69 11.27 -10.96
N VAL A 97 -13.58 11.63 -10.31
CA VAL A 97 -12.31 11.96 -10.98
C VAL A 97 -11.77 10.75 -11.74
N ALA A 98 -11.71 9.57 -11.11
CA ALA A 98 -11.19 8.36 -11.74
C ALA A 98 -12.04 7.92 -12.95
N THR A 99 -13.36 8.13 -12.89
CA THR A 99 -14.26 7.78 -13.98
C THR A 99 -14.17 8.79 -15.13
N ALA A 100 -14.07 10.08 -14.81
CA ALA A 100 -13.89 11.16 -15.79
C ALA A 100 -12.57 10.99 -16.57
N ALA A 101 -11.49 10.55 -15.93
CA ALA A 101 -10.21 10.24 -16.57
C ALA A 101 -10.32 9.14 -17.65
N ARG A 102 -11.42 8.38 -17.68
CA ARG A 102 -11.73 7.35 -18.68
C ARG A 102 -12.82 7.79 -19.66
N ASN A 103 -13.14 9.09 -19.74
CA ASN A 103 -14.24 9.65 -20.54
C ASN A 103 -15.59 8.97 -20.24
N ARG A 104 -15.85 8.72 -18.95
CA ARG A 104 -17.11 8.14 -18.46
C ARG A 104 -17.68 9.00 -17.33
N THR A 105 -18.95 8.76 -17.01
CA THR A 105 -19.63 9.42 -15.88
C THR A 105 -19.88 8.41 -14.77
N HIS A 106 -19.46 8.76 -13.55
CA HIS A 106 -19.88 8.03 -12.35
C HIS A 106 -21.25 8.56 -11.91
N PRO A 107 -22.23 7.69 -11.53
CA PRO A 107 -23.48 8.15 -10.94
C PRO A 107 -23.21 9.07 -9.74
N ALA A 108 -23.98 10.16 -9.62
CA ALA A 108 -23.89 11.02 -8.45
C ALA A 108 -24.41 10.27 -7.21
N PHE A 109 -23.71 10.41 -6.09
CA PHE A 109 -24.23 10.03 -4.79
C PHE A 109 -25.02 11.22 -4.23
N GLN A 110 -26.26 10.97 -3.82
CA GLN A 110 -27.09 11.92 -3.07
C GLN A 110 -27.50 11.21 -1.78
N PRO A 111 -27.55 11.87 -0.60
CA PRO A 111 -27.38 13.30 -0.36
C PRO A 111 -26.02 13.73 0.26
N THR A 112 -25.03 12.86 0.42
CA THR A 112 -23.80 13.19 1.17
C THR A 112 -22.53 13.17 0.32
N ASP A 113 -21.82 14.30 0.26
CA ASP A 113 -20.53 14.48 -0.43
C ASP A 113 -19.36 13.71 0.22
N ASN A 114 -19.64 12.80 1.15
CA ASN A 114 -18.71 11.80 1.64
C ASN A 114 -19.43 10.46 1.89
N PRO A 115 -19.75 9.70 0.84
CA PRO A 115 -20.52 8.47 0.97
C PRO A 115 -19.73 7.46 1.79
N ASN A 116 -20.42 6.72 2.65
CA ASN A 116 -19.80 5.59 3.33
C ASN A 116 -19.41 4.52 2.29
N VAL A 117 -18.34 3.74 2.50
CA VAL A 117 -17.97 2.62 1.62
C VAL A 117 -19.13 1.64 1.39
N THR A 118 -20.06 1.53 2.35
CA THR A 118 -21.30 0.76 2.19
C THR A 118 -22.16 1.20 1.02
N GLU A 119 -22.19 2.50 0.72
CA GLU A 119 -22.92 3.04 -0.43
C GLU A 119 -22.24 2.63 -1.74
N CYS A 120 -20.91 2.55 -1.77
CA CYS A 120 -20.18 2.04 -2.95
C CYS A 120 -20.57 0.58 -3.24
N PHE A 121 -20.82 -0.22 -2.20
CA PHE A 121 -21.23 -1.63 -2.36
C PHE A 121 -22.61 -1.80 -3.01
N SER A 122 -23.50 -0.80 -2.96
CA SER A 122 -24.79 -0.86 -3.68
C SER A 122 -24.60 -1.13 -5.18
N CYS A 123 -23.48 -0.67 -5.75
CA CYS A 123 -23.13 -0.86 -7.15
C CYS A 123 -21.96 -1.85 -7.36
N HIS A 124 -20.98 -1.81 -6.46
CA HIS A 124 -19.69 -2.47 -6.60
C HIS A 124 -19.49 -3.71 -5.71
N ALA A 125 -20.50 -4.17 -4.96
CA ALA A 125 -20.43 -5.47 -4.29
C ALA A 125 -20.20 -6.61 -5.31
N PRO A 126 -19.60 -7.75 -4.94
CA PRO A 126 -19.35 -8.83 -5.89
C PRO A 126 -20.63 -9.34 -6.53
N GLY A 127 -20.68 -9.30 -7.86
CA GLY A 127 -21.76 -9.90 -8.65
C GLY A 127 -21.69 -11.42 -8.64
N ASN A 128 -22.86 -12.06 -8.75
CA ASN A 128 -23.01 -13.51 -8.87
C ASN A 128 -23.46 -13.93 -10.28
N GLY A 129 -23.45 -15.23 -10.57
CA GLY A 129 -23.92 -15.79 -11.84
C GLY A 129 -23.24 -15.16 -13.07
N THR A 130 -24.03 -14.57 -13.97
CA THR A 130 -23.53 -13.90 -15.19
C THR A 130 -22.70 -12.63 -14.91
N ARG A 131 -22.65 -12.18 -13.65
CA ARG A 131 -21.86 -11.05 -13.18
C ARG A 131 -20.66 -11.46 -12.31
N ALA A 132 -20.32 -12.74 -12.24
CA ALA A 132 -19.12 -13.19 -11.56
C ALA A 132 -17.88 -12.40 -12.04
N GLY A 133 -17.11 -11.86 -11.08
CA GLY A 133 -15.95 -11.01 -11.36
C GLY A 133 -16.25 -9.53 -11.68
N LYS A 134 -17.50 -9.09 -11.52
CA LYS A 134 -17.93 -7.67 -11.69
C LYS A 134 -18.60 -7.17 -10.40
N GLY A 135 -19.00 -5.90 -10.40
CA GLY A 135 -19.92 -5.37 -9.39
C GLY A 135 -21.34 -5.89 -9.61
N THR A 136 -22.21 -5.79 -8.60
CA THR A 136 -23.64 -6.15 -8.67
C THR A 136 -24.35 -5.47 -9.82
N VAL A 137 -24.04 -4.19 -10.07
CA VAL A 137 -24.47 -3.47 -11.28
C VAL A 137 -23.32 -2.74 -11.97
N ALA A 138 -22.25 -2.41 -11.25
CA ALA A 138 -21.08 -1.76 -11.82
C ALA A 138 -20.19 -2.71 -12.66
N PRO A 139 -19.44 -2.20 -13.64
CA PRO A 139 -18.52 -3.01 -14.44
C PRO A 139 -17.40 -3.70 -13.65
N LEU A 140 -17.03 -3.16 -12.49
CA LEU A 140 -15.94 -3.65 -11.64
C LEU A 140 -16.45 -3.86 -10.21
N ALA A 141 -15.98 -4.90 -9.53
CA ALA A 141 -16.18 -5.03 -8.09
C ALA A 141 -15.26 -4.07 -7.33
N LEU A 142 -15.64 -3.66 -6.12
CA LEU A 142 -14.91 -2.63 -5.38
C LEU A 142 -13.47 -3.08 -5.07
N ARG A 143 -13.27 -4.37 -4.75
CA ARG A 143 -11.95 -4.96 -4.50
C ARG A 143 -10.98 -4.78 -5.67
N ASP A 144 -11.49 -4.83 -6.91
CA ASP A 144 -10.69 -4.73 -8.13
C ASP A 144 -10.37 -3.26 -8.48
N ILE A 145 -10.95 -2.31 -7.73
CA ILE A 145 -10.64 -0.88 -7.80
C ILE A 145 -9.70 -0.51 -6.64
N VAL A 146 -10.09 -0.83 -5.41
CA VAL A 146 -9.43 -0.39 -4.19
C VAL A 146 -8.07 -1.08 -4.02
N HIS A 147 -7.96 -2.40 -4.21
CA HIS A 147 -6.67 -3.06 -3.99
C HIS A 147 -5.59 -2.56 -4.94
N PRO A 148 -5.79 -2.49 -6.28
CA PRO A 148 -4.75 -1.95 -7.16
C PRO A 148 -4.43 -0.48 -6.89
N ALA A 149 -5.43 0.34 -6.54
CA ALA A 149 -5.23 1.75 -6.23
C ALA A 149 -4.35 1.96 -4.98
N HIS A 150 -4.50 1.11 -3.97
CA HIS A 150 -3.83 1.30 -2.68
C HIS A 150 -2.57 0.44 -2.49
N LEU A 151 -2.59 -0.84 -2.88
CA LEU A 151 -1.45 -1.74 -2.64
C LEU A 151 -0.18 -1.31 -3.38
N GLY A 152 -0.34 -0.57 -4.49
CA GLY A 152 0.78 0.03 -5.21
C GLY A 152 1.34 1.31 -4.58
N SER A 153 0.54 1.98 -3.75
CA SER A 153 0.81 3.34 -3.26
C SER A 153 1.95 3.39 -2.24
N GLN A 154 2.60 4.56 -2.15
CA GLN A 154 3.59 4.84 -1.12
C GLN A 154 2.91 4.90 0.27
N ILE A 155 1.71 5.47 0.36
CA ILE A 155 0.93 5.54 1.60
C ILE A 155 0.77 4.14 2.19
N PHE A 156 0.28 3.17 1.40
CA PHE A 156 0.12 1.80 1.90
C PHE A 156 1.44 1.18 2.37
N LYS A 157 2.52 1.34 1.59
CA LYS A 157 3.80 0.68 1.86
C LYS A 157 4.55 1.29 3.03
N TYR A 158 4.48 2.61 3.21
CA TYR A 158 5.32 3.34 4.15
C TYR A 158 4.53 3.94 5.30
N GLU A 159 3.40 4.60 5.03
CA GLU A 159 2.57 5.19 6.09
C GLU A 159 1.69 4.16 6.79
N LEU A 160 1.33 3.05 6.14
CA LEU A 160 0.48 2.01 6.73
C LEU A 160 1.22 0.68 6.94
N GLY A 161 2.53 0.66 6.73
CA GLY A 161 3.38 -0.52 6.93
C GLY A 161 2.99 -1.76 6.12
N GLY A 162 2.27 -1.59 5.00
CA GLY A 162 1.72 -2.69 4.21
C GLY A 162 0.62 -3.49 4.92
N SER A 163 0.00 -2.93 5.95
CA SER A 163 -0.98 -3.63 6.78
C SER A 163 -2.36 -3.68 6.14
N CYS A 164 -2.90 -4.88 5.96
CA CYS A 164 -4.30 -5.09 5.58
C CYS A 164 -5.27 -4.55 6.64
N PHE A 165 -4.84 -4.45 7.90
CA PHE A 165 -5.68 -4.07 9.04
C PHE A 165 -6.00 -2.56 9.11
N SER A 166 -5.38 -1.77 8.23
CA SER A 166 -5.74 -0.37 8.00
C SER A 166 -7.11 -0.24 7.33
N CYS A 167 -7.53 -1.24 6.55
CA CYS A 167 -8.84 -1.25 5.88
C CYS A 167 -9.76 -2.36 6.40
N HIS A 168 -9.16 -3.42 6.95
CA HIS A 168 -9.87 -4.61 7.36
C HIS A 168 -9.80 -4.88 8.87
N ASN A 169 -10.72 -5.72 9.32
CA ASN A 169 -10.61 -6.42 10.59
C ASN A 169 -10.90 -7.91 10.36
N VAL A 170 -10.78 -8.72 11.41
CA VAL A 170 -11.14 -10.14 11.39
C VAL A 170 -12.04 -10.39 12.59
N ASP A 171 -13.15 -11.11 12.41
CA ASP A 171 -14.05 -11.49 13.50
C ASP A 171 -13.49 -12.69 14.31
N GLY A 172 -14.26 -13.17 15.30
CA GLY A 172 -13.86 -14.30 16.14
C GLY A 172 -13.77 -15.63 15.38
N GLU A 173 -14.41 -15.69 14.21
CA GLU A 173 -14.52 -16.86 13.35
C GLU A 173 -13.48 -16.86 12.21
N GLY A 174 -12.70 -15.78 12.07
CA GLY A 174 -11.69 -15.65 11.03
C GLY A 174 -12.20 -15.06 9.71
N ASN A 175 -13.44 -14.54 9.66
CA ASN A 175 -13.94 -13.85 8.48
C ASN A 175 -13.38 -12.43 8.40
N TRP A 176 -13.06 -12.02 7.18
CA TRP A 176 -12.64 -10.65 6.92
C TRP A 176 -13.80 -9.68 7.04
N LEU A 177 -13.57 -8.60 7.77
CA LEU A 177 -14.46 -7.47 7.89
C LEU A 177 -13.86 -6.26 7.18
N ILE A 178 -14.71 -5.34 6.75
CA ILE A 178 -14.33 -4.03 6.20
C ILE A 178 -14.67 -2.97 7.23
N LEU A 179 -13.73 -2.04 7.43
CA LEU A 179 -13.90 -0.90 8.33
C LEU A 179 -14.51 0.27 7.56
N SER A 180 -15.84 0.33 7.60
CA SER A 180 -16.63 1.34 6.88
C SER A 180 -16.63 2.73 7.52
N GLN A 181 -16.14 2.83 8.75
CA GLN A 181 -15.98 4.07 9.50
C GLN A 181 -14.52 4.22 9.93
N ALA A 182 -14.12 5.45 10.26
CA ALA A 182 -12.84 5.67 10.92
C ALA A 182 -12.88 5.02 12.31
N VAL A 183 -11.83 4.28 12.66
CA VAL A 183 -11.71 3.60 13.95
C VAL A 183 -10.77 4.39 14.85
N ASP A 184 -11.25 4.74 16.04
CA ASP A 184 -10.43 5.32 17.11
C ASP A 184 -9.45 4.28 17.65
N THR A 185 -8.16 4.60 17.62
CA THR A 185 -7.07 3.70 18.01
C THR A 185 -6.01 4.40 18.83
N ASN A 186 -5.29 3.64 19.66
CA ASN A 186 -4.05 4.11 20.27
C ASN A 186 -2.89 4.22 19.25
N ASP A 187 -1.72 4.61 19.73
CA ASP A 187 -0.43 4.69 19.02
C ASP A 187 -0.03 3.40 18.27
N LYS A 188 -0.58 2.25 18.68
CA LYS A 188 -0.31 0.94 18.07
C LYS A 188 -1.42 0.47 17.11
N GLY A 189 -2.45 1.27 16.87
CA GLY A 189 -3.59 0.89 16.02
C GLY A 189 -4.59 -0.07 16.68
N VAL A 190 -4.50 -0.24 18.01
CA VAL A 190 -5.46 -1.04 18.78
C VAL A 190 -6.73 -0.22 19.00
N PRO A 191 -7.93 -0.75 18.65
CA PRO A 191 -9.19 -0.05 18.85
C PRO A 191 -9.46 0.30 20.31
N ASN A 192 -10.12 1.43 20.52
CA ASN A 192 -10.61 1.84 21.83
C ASN A 192 -11.61 0.79 22.40
N PRO A 193 -11.33 0.17 23.57
CA PRO A 193 -12.19 -0.86 24.15
C PRO A 193 -13.59 -0.37 24.54
N ASP A 194 -13.75 0.94 24.79
CA ASP A 194 -15.05 1.53 25.12
C ASP A 194 -15.97 1.63 23.90
N ASN A 195 -15.43 1.50 22.69
CA ASN A 195 -16.15 1.55 21.41
C ASN A 195 -16.33 0.15 20.80
N LEU A 196 -16.46 -0.90 21.61
CA LEU A 196 -16.74 -2.25 21.12
C LEU A 196 -18.25 -2.54 21.06
N PRO A 197 -18.76 -3.20 20.00
CA PRO A 197 -18.04 -3.72 18.84
C PRO A 197 -17.51 -2.61 17.91
N ILE A 198 -16.39 -2.87 17.22
CA ILE A 198 -15.69 -1.87 16.39
C ILE A 198 -16.68 -1.17 15.43
N PRO A 199 -16.82 0.16 15.49
CA PRO A 199 -17.80 0.87 14.69
C PRO A 199 -17.54 0.70 13.19
N GLY A 200 -18.60 0.43 12.44
CA GLY A 200 -18.50 0.27 10.99
C GLY A 200 -17.79 -1.01 10.54
N ALA A 201 -17.43 -1.94 11.43
CA ALA A 201 -16.95 -3.24 11.01
C ALA A 201 -18.12 -4.07 10.42
N ILE A 202 -18.06 -4.30 9.11
CA ILE A 202 -19.09 -5.04 8.36
C ILE A 202 -18.48 -6.26 7.66
N PRO A 203 -19.24 -7.33 7.40
CA PRO A 203 -18.72 -8.45 6.61
C PRO A 203 -18.17 -7.99 5.26
N ALA A 204 -16.99 -8.49 4.89
CA ALA A 204 -16.47 -8.29 3.54
C ALA A 204 -17.37 -9.05 2.54
N PRO A 205 -17.93 -8.39 1.52
CA PRO A 205 -18.84 -9.00 0.56
C PRO A 205 -18.14 -9.84 -0.52
#